data_AF-A0A923VGZ6-F1
#
_entry.id   AF-A0A923VGZ6-F1
#
_cell.length_a   1.000
_cell.length_b   1.000
_cell.length_c   1.000
_cell.angle_alpha   90.00
_cell.angle_beta   90.00
_cell.angle_gamma   90.00
#
_symmetry.space_group_name_H-M   'P 1'
#
loop_
_entity.id
_entity.type
_entity.pdbx_description
1 polymer ?
#
loop_
_entity_poly.entity_id
_entity_poly.type
_entity_poly.pdbx_seq_one_letter_code
_entity_poly.pdbx_strand_id
1 'polypeptide(L)'
;EHIYTTDFFQMSAFNPEHQIISIYYFAKALEPIKASIKTTPFDFDEAQMQLYSQSTQIESFRFIDWENFSADMITLPIDKIVAALLLKLY
;
A
#
# COMPACT_ATOMS: atom_id res chain seq x y z
N GLU A 1 0.35 -6.95 16.35
CA GLU A 1 1.65 -7.66 16.43
C GLU A 1 2.63 -7.01 15.47
N HIS A 2 3.88 -6.78 15.87
CA HIS A 2 4.90 -6.15 15.03
C HIS A 2 5.41 -7.12 13.97
N ILE A 3 5.59 -6.65 12.74
CA ILE A 3 6.08 -7.44 11.61
C ILE A 3 7.50 -7.01 11.28
N TYR A 4 7.71 -5.72 11.06
CA TYR A 4 8.99 -5.18 10.59
C TYR A 4 9.04 -3.66 10.78
N THR A 5 10.25 -3.12 10.93
CA THR A 5 10.55 -1.68 10.96
C THR A 5 11.68 -1.44 10.00
N THR A 6 11.63 -0.35 9.23
CA THR A 6 12.71 0.08 8.35
C THR A 6 14.08 0.02 9.03
N ASP A 7 15.00 -0.75 8.44
CA ASP A 7 16.38 -0.95 8.92
C ASP A 7 17.44 -0.48 7.91
N PHE A 8 17.03 0.15 6.81
CA PHE A 8 17.90 0.73 5.79
C PHE A 8 17.42 2.12 5.38
N PHE A 9 18.31 2.92 4.78
CA PHE A 9 17.95 4.23 4.26
C PHE A 9 17.07 4.09 3.02
N GLN A 10 15.86 4.63 3.09
CA GLN A 10 15.00 4.79 1.93
C GLN A 10 14.66 6.26 1.72
N MET A 11 15.15 6.83 0.61
CA MET A 11 14.86 8.22 0.23
C MET A 11 13.36 8.45 0.03
N SER A 12 12.87 9.60 0.49
CA SER A 12 11.48 10.01 0.26
C SER A 12 11.25 10.41 -1.19
N ALA A 13 10.09 9.99 -1.74
CA ALA A 13 9.65 10.41 -3.06
C ALA A 13 9.25 11.90 -3.11
N PHE A 14 9.04 12.54 -1.96
CA PHE A 14 8.60 13.94 -1.86
C PHE A 14 9.76 14.91 -1.60
N ASN A 15 10.79 14.47 -0.87
CA ASN A 15 11.96 15.30 -0.57
C ASN A 15 13.22 14.41 -0.51
N PRO A 16 14.22 14.62 -1.40
CA PRO A 16 15.42 13.80 -1.43
C PRO A 16 16.29 13.91 -0.17
N GLU A 17 16.16 14.99 0.61
CA GLU A 17 16.89 15.17 1.87
C GLU A 17 16.29 14.38 3.04
N HIS A 18 15.14 13.73 2.83
CA HIS A 18 14.42 13.00 3.87
C HIS A 18 14.46 11.48 3.64
N GLN A 19 14.43 10.72 4.75
CA GLN A 19 14.21 9.28 4.71
C GLN A 19 12.78 8.92 5.11
N ILE A 20 12.26 7.82 4.56
CA ILE A 20 11.01 7.20 4.99
C ILE A 20 11.33 6.23 6.13
N ILE A 21 10.56 6.33 7.22
CA ILE A 21 10.54 5.34 8.29
C ILE A 21 9.15 4.70 8.29
N SER A 22 9.10 3.39 8.07
CA SER A 22 7.87 2.60 8.09
C SER A 22 7.91 1.59 9.22
N ILE A 23 6.77 1.38 9.86
CA ILE A 23 6.58 0.38 10.91
C ILE A 23 5.33 -0.42 10.60
N TYR A 24 5.49 -1.73 10.45
CA TYR A 24 4.43 -2.63 9.99
C TYR A 24 3.92 -3.49 11.14
N TYR A 25 2.59 -3.61 11.22
CA TYR A 25 1.91 -4.40 12.23
C TYR A 25 0.74 -5.16 11.63
N PHE A 26 0.40 -6.30 12.21
CA PHE A 26 -0.92 -6.89 12.04
C PHE A 26 -1.96 -6.04 12.75
N ALA A 27 -2.93 -5.55 11.98
CA ALA A 27 -4.10 -4.82 12.46
C ALA A 27 -5.33 -5.74 12.45
N LYS A 28 -6.14 -5.64 13.50
CA LYS A 28 -7.43 -6.35 13.59
C LYS A 28 -8.55 -5.34 13.42
N ALA A 29 -9.39 -5.54 12.40
CA ALA A 29 -10.60 -4.75 12.22
C ALA A 29 -11.56 -5.01 13.40
N LEU A 30 -12.04 -3.94 14.03
CA LEU A 30 -12.98 -4.01 15.16
C LEU A 30 -14.45 -4.05 14.68
N GLU A 31 -14.68 -3.66 13.43
CA GLU A 31 -15.96 -3.71 12.74
C GLU A 31 -15.76 -4.13 11.28
N PRO A 32 -16.83 -4.54 10.57
CA PRO A 32 -16.74 -4.84 9.14
C PRO A 32 -16.24 -3.65 8.33
N ILE A 33 -15.43 -3.91 7.31
CA ILE A 33 -14.95 -2.88 6.37
C ILE A 33 -16.14 -2.39 5.53
N LYS A 34 -16.49 -1.11 5.69
CA LYS A 34 -17.58 -0.44 4.95
C LYS A 34 -17.07 0.44 3.80
N ALA A 35 -15.75 0.58 3.66
CA ALA A 35 -15.14 1.35 2.57
C ALA A 35 -15.44 0.70 1.21
N SER A 36 -15.51 1.51 0.15
CA SER A 36 -15.56 0.98 -1.22
C SER A 36 -14.22 0.34 -1.55
N ILE A 37 -14.22 -0.97 -1.78
CA ILE A 37 -13.02 -1.75 -2.11
C ILE A 37 -13.07 -2.14 -3.58
N LYS A 38 -11.99 -1.84 -4.30
CA LYS A 38 -11.77 -2.25 -5.68
C LYS A 38 -11.06 -3.60 -5.73
N THR A 39 -11.10 -4.25 -6.89
CA THR A 39 -10.34 -5.49 -7.16
C THR A 39 -9.30 -5.30 -8.26
N THR A 40 -9.51 -4.32 -9.14
CA THR A 40 -8.63 -3.99 -10.27
C THR A 40 -7.79 -2.73 -9.98
N PRO A 41 -6.51 -2.69 -10.39
CA PRO A 41 -5.67 -1.49 -10.29
C PRO A 41 -6.25 -0.32 -11.09
N PHE A 42 -6.21 0.89 -10.51
CA PHE A 42 -6.63 2.14 -11.16
C PHE A 42 -8.07 2.14 -11.68
N ASP A 43 -8.96 1.39 -11.03
CA ASP A 43 -10.40 1.33 -11.36
C ASP A 43 -11.16 2.54 -10.84
N PHE A 44 -10.89 3.69 -11.46
CA PHE A 44 -11.49 4.97 -11.13
C PHE A 44 -12.64 5.28 -12.09
N ASP A 45 -13.77 5.70 -11.52
CA ASP A 45 -14.90 6.18 -12.31
C ASP A 45 -14.69 7.62 -12.81
N GLU A 46 -15.62 8.09 -13.64
CA GLU A 46 -15.54 9.43 -14.24
C GLU A 46 -15.51 10.55 -13.18
N ALA A 47 -16.25 10.41 -12.09
CA ALA A 47 -16.27 11.40 -11.02
C ALA A 47 -14.92 11.45 -10.28
N GLN A 48 -14.30 10.29 -10.05
CA GLN A 48 -12.96 10.19 -9.48
C GLN A 48 -11.90 10.78 -10.41
N MET A 49 -12.03 10.58 -11.73
CA MET A 49 -11.11 11.18 -12.70
C MET A 49 -11.26 12.70 -12.81
N GLN A 50 -12.48 13.23 -12.64
CA GLN A 50 -12.71 14.67 -12.53
C GLN A 50 -12.04 15.26 -11.28
N LEU A 51 -12.13 14.58 -10.14
CA LEU A 51 -11.42 14.97 -8.91
C LEU A 51 -9.91 14.97 -9.14
N TYR A 52 -9.36 13.91 -9.73
CA TYR A 52 -7.93 13.83 -10.06
C TYR A 52 -7.46 14.97 -10.96
N SER A 53 -8.27 15.37 -11.94
CA SER A 53 -7.93 16.48 -12.84
C SER A 53 -7.80 17.81 -12.10
N GLN A 54 -8.43 17.96 -10.94
CA GLN A 54 -8.38 19.16 -10.10
C GLN A 54 -7.32 19.07 -9.00
N SER A 55 -7.17 17.91 -8.36
CA SER A 55 -6.29 17.72 -7.20
C SER A 55 -4.92 17.13 -7.55
N THR A 56 -4.77 16.54 -8.74
CA THR A 56 -3.65 15.68 -9.17
C THR A 56 -3.39 14.46 -8.27
N GLN A 57 -4.33 14.13 -7.39
CA GLN A 57 -4.20 13.07 -6.39
C GLN A 57 -5.55 12.41 -6.09
N ILE A 58 -5.64 11.09 -6.26
CA ILE A 58 -6.76 10.25 -5.83
C ILE A 58 -6.25 8.90 -5.34
N GLU A 59 -6.98 8.29 -4.42
CA GLU A 59 -6.63 7.00 -3.81
C GLU A 59 -7.88 6.13 -3.68
N SER A 60 -7.68 4.81 -3.72
CA SER A 60 -8.72 3.83 -3.46
C SER A 60 -8.13 2.62 -2.73
N PHE A 61 -8.97 1.93 -1.97
CA PHE A 61 -8.59 0.67 -1.35
C PHE A 61 -8.81 -0.47 -2.31
N ARG A 62 -7.87 -1.43 -2.32
CA ARG A 62 -7.94 -2.61 -3.18
C ARG A 62 -7.62 -3.86 -2.38
N PHE A 63 -8.43 -4.89 -2.54
CA PHE A 63 -8.06 -6.25 -2.12
C PHE A 63 -7.32 -6.97 -3.23
N ILE A 64 -6.36 -7.79 -2.83
CA ILE A 64 -5.56 -8.63 -3.71
C ILE A 64 -5.74 -10.06 -3.20
N ASP A 65 -6.13 -10.95 -4.10
CA ASP A 65 -6.20 -12.38 -3.79
C ASP A 65 -4.80 -12.87 -3.41
N TRP A 66 -4.73 -13.63 -2.30
CA TRP A 66 -3.45 -14.07 -1.74
C TRP A 66 -2.62 -14.88 -2.73
N GLU A 67 -3.25 -15.77 -3.50
CA GLU A 67 -2.59 -16.60 -4.51
C GLU A 67 -1.94 -15.77 -5.64
N ASN A 68 -2.43 -14.56 -5.87
CA ASN A 68 -1.91 -13.64 -6.86
C ASN A 68 -0.97 -12.58 -6.25
N PHE A 69 -0.86 -12.52 -4.93
CA PHE A 69 -0.05 -11.51 -4.25
C PHE A 69 1.44 -11.74 -4.50
N SER A 70 2.15 -10.67 -4.86
CA SER A 70 3.61 -10.69 -5.02
C SER A 70 4.21 -9.35 -4.67
N ALA A 71 5.50 -9.35 -4.32
CA ALA A 71 6.25 -8.13 -4.04
C ALA A 71 6.33 -7.18 -5.26
N ASP A 72 6.16 -7.69 -6.49
CA ASP A 72 6.19 -6.86 -7.69
C ASP A 72 4.95 -5.96 -7.84
N MET A 73 3.86 -6.27 -7.15
CA MET A 73 2.66 -5.43 -7.09
C MET A 73 2.82 -4.20 -6.18
N ILE A 74 3.93 -4.12 -5.47
CA ILE A 74 4.21 -3.11 -4.47
C ILE A 74 5.26 -2.13 -4.99
N THR A 75 5.13 -0.84 -4.70
CA THR A 75 5.97 0.19 -5.28
C THR A 75 7.27 0.40 -4.51
N LEU A 76 7.19 0.64 -3.19
CA LEU A 76 8.34 1.07 -2.42
C LEU A 76 9.24 -0.12 -2.03
N PRO A 77 10.57 0.01 -2.09
CA PRO A 77 11.50 -1.06 -1.71
C PRO A 77 11.24 -1.63 -0.30
N ILE A 78 10.95 -0.78 0.67
CA ILE A 78 10.61 -1.17 2.04
C ILE A 78 9.36 -2.04 2.12
N ASP A 79 8.31 -1.68 1.39
CA ASP A 79 7.06 -2.41 1.36
C ASP A 79 7.25 -3.78 0.68
N LYS A 80 8.10 -3.85 -0.35
CA LYS A 80 8.44 -5.12 -1.03
C LYS A 80 9.08 -6.14 -0.09
N ILE A 81 9.91 -5.68 0.85
CA ILE A 81 10.52 -6.54 1.87
C ILE A 81 9.43 -7.16 2.74
N VAL A 82 8.46 -6.36 3.20
CA VAL A 82 7.35 -6.85 4.03
C VAL A 82 6.46 -7.81 3.24
N ALA A 83 6.15 -7.51 1.98
CA ALA A 83 5.42 -8.42 1.10
C ALA A 83 6.11 -9.79 1.01
N ALA A 84 7.43 -9.81 0.81
CA ALA A 84 8.22 -11.03 0.75
C ALA A 84 8.30 -11.77 2.10
N LEU A 85 8.29 -11.05 3.23
CA LEU A 85 8.22 -11.66 4.57
C LEU A 85 6.86 -12.34 4.79
N LEU A 86 5.76 -11.67 4.44
CA LEU A 86 4.42 -12.22 4.60
C LEU A 86 4.23 -13.48 3.74
N LEU A 87 4.69 -13.49 2.49
CA LEU A 87 4.66 -14.65 1.59
C LEU A 87 5.51 -15.84 2.06
N LYS A 88 6.47 -15.63 2.98
CA LYS A 88 7.23 -16.73 3.59
C LYS A 88 6.54 -17.30 4.83
N LEU A 89 5.72 -16.49 5.49
CA LEU A 89 5.02 -16.86 6.71
C LEU A 89 3.69 -17.58 6.42
N TYR A 90 3.07 -17.32 5.28
CA TYR A 90 1.78 -17.85 4.84
C TYR A 90 1.83 -18.33 3.40
#